data_AF-A0A836TR29-F1
#
_entry.id   AF-A0A836TR29-F1
#
_cell.length_a   1.000
_cell.length_b   1.000
_cell.length_c   1.000
_cell.angle_alpha   90.00
_cell.angle_beta   90.00
_cell.angle_gamma   90.00
#
_symmetry.space_group_name_H-M   'P 1'
#
loop_
_entity.id
_entity.type
_entity.pdbx_description
1 polymer ?
#
loop_
_entity_poly.entity_id
_entity_poly.type
_entity_poly.pdbx_seq_one_letter_code
_entity_poly.pdbx_strand_id
1 'polypeptide(L)'
;MYDLSSLLGLNGQEVEILLGAASLKRHEPPAQVWQYPEVECVLHVFLYEEDGAYRVQHYEARFREGYDDATEACLSRLVSDHKEPLDR
;
A
#
# COMPACT_ATOMS: atom_id res chain seq x y z
N MET A 1 0.61 11.92 17.26
CA MET A 1 1.27 11.01 16.32
C MET A 1 0.30 9.89 15.98
N TYR A 2 -0.53 10.11 14.96
CA TYR A 2 -1.34 9.11 14.25
C TYR A 2 -1.77 9.81 12.96
N ASP A 3 -1.03 9.62 11.87
CA ASP A 3 -1.56 9.98 10.56
C ASP A 3 -2.13 8.69 9.96
N LEU A 4 -3.40 8.44 10.24
CA LEU A 4 -4.16 7.29 9.72
C LEU A 4 -4.49 7.58 8.25
N SER A 5 -3.45 7.51 7.41
CA SER A 5 -3.64 7.43 5.97
C SER A 5 -4.47 6.18 5.70
N SER A 6 -5.66 6.32 5.10
CA SER A 6 -6.45 5.17 4.66
C SER A 6 -6.37 5.08 3.15
N LEU A 7 -6.16 3.87 2.63
CA LEU A 7 -6.15 3.62 1.18
C LEU A 7 -7.53 3.30 0.62
N LEU A 8 -8.52 3.02 1.47
CA LEU A 8 -9.83 2.54 1.02
C LEU A 8 -10.50 3.54 0.06
N GLY A 9 -11.02 3.03 -1.06
CA GLY A 9 -11.70 3.81 -2.08
C GLY A 9 -10.78 4.54 -3.07
N LEU A 10 -9.48 4.66 -2.77
CA LEU A 10 -8.52 5.28 -3.68
C LEU A 10 -8.43 4.47 -4.98
N ASN A 11 -8.30 5.17 -6.10
CA ASN A 11 -7.92 4.56 -7.35
C ASN A 11 -6.40 4.38 -7.45
N GLY A 12 -5.93 3.62 -8.44
CA GLY A 12 -4.51 3.32 -8.60
C GLY A 12 -3.59 4.55 -8.69
N GLN A 13 -4.03 5.64 -9.33
CA GLN A 13 -3.24 6.87 -9.44
C GLN A 13 -3.11 7.57 -8.08
N GLU A 14 -4.19 7.63 -7.30
CA GLU A 14 -4.18 8.21 -5.96
C GLU A 14 -3.28 7.41 -5.01
N VAL A 15 -3.29 6.08 -5.11
CA VAL A 15 -2.37 5.20 -4.36
C VAL A 15 -0.92 5.51 -4.72
N GLU A 16 -0.60 5.68 -6.01
CA GLU A 16 0.77 6.00 -6.43
C GLU A 16 1.24 7.39 -6.01
N ILE A 17 0.35 8.37 -5.94
CA ILE A 17 0.67 9.71 -5.41
C ILE A 17 1.04 9.61 -3.92
N LEU A 18 0.43 8.69 -3.19
CA LEU A 18 0.63 8.55 -1.75
C LEU A 18 1.84 7.66 -1.38
N LEU A 19 2.04 6.56 -2.11
CA LEU A 19 3.02 5.51 -1.78
C LEU A 19 4.16 5.39 -2.80
N GLY A 20 4.11 6.14 -3.91
CA GLY A 20 4.95 5.90 -5.06
C GLY A 20 4.48 4.70 -5.92
N ALA A 21 5.29 4.37 -6.93
CA ALA A 21 5.01 3.23 -7.80
C ALA A 21 5.15 1.90 -7.03
N ALA A 22 4.19 1.00 -7.21
CA ALA A 22 4.28 -0.34 -6.62
C ALA A 22 5.48 -1.11 -7.21
N SER A 23 6.24 -1.80 -6.35
CA SER A 23 7.37 -2.65 -6.78
C SER A 23 6.89 -3.87 -7.57
N LEU A 24 5.68 -4.34 -7.30
CA LEU A 24 5.04 -5.40 -8.05
C LEU A 24 3.55 -5.12 -8.20
N LYS A 25 3.02 -5.28 -9.41
CA LYS A 25 1.59 -5.29 -9.72
C LYS A 25 1.24 -6.63 -10.35
N ARG A 26 0.33 -7.37 -9.73
CA ARG A 26 -0.19 -8.62 -10.27
C ARG A 26 -1.67 -8.45 -10.62
N HIS A 27 -2.06 -8.97 -11.76
CA HIS A 27 -3.47 -9.07 -12.13
C HIS A 27 -3.95 -10.48 -11.73
N GLU A 28 -4.83 -10.53 -10.73
CA GLU A 28 -5.37 -11.76 -10.16
C GLU A 28 -6.90 -11.64 -10.14
N PRO A 29 -7.58 -11.92 -11.27
CA PRO A 29 -9.02 -11.71 -11.39
C PRO A 29 -9.80 -12.29 -10.20
N PRO A 30 -10.72 -11.53 -9.60
CA PRO A 30 -11.24 -10.22 -10.05
C PRO A 30 -10.44 -8.99 -9.61
N ALA A 31 -9.29 -9.16 -8.96
CA ALA A 31 -8.52 -8.09 -8.35
C ALA A 31 -7.24 -7.73 -9.13
N GLN A 32 -6.67 -6.58 -8.77
CA GLN A 32 -5.25 -6.31 -8.90
C GLN A 32 -4.64 -6.31 -7.51
N VAL A 33 -3.49 -6.98 -7.37
CA VAL A 33 -2.74 -7.03 -6.11
C VAL A 33 -1.43 -6.29 -6.32
N TRP A 34 -1.26 -5.19 -5.61
CA TRP A 34 -0.07 -4.36 -5.65
C TRP A 34 0.73 -4.56 -4.36
N GLN A 35 2.06 -4.66 -4.48
CA GLN A 35 2.94 -4.88 -3.34
C GLN A 35 3.94 -3.73 -3.18
N TYR A 36 4.07 -3.30 -1.93
CA TYR A 36 4.98 -2.25 -1.48
C TYR A 36 5.86 -2.82 -0.36
N PRO A 37 7.08 -3.27 -0.70
CA PRO A 37 8.03 -3.74 0.31
C PRO A 37 8.58 -2.56 1.12
N GLU A 38 8.68 -2.77 2.43
CA GLU A 38 9.37 -1.93 3.41
C GLU A 38 10.38 -2.85 4.14
N VAL A 39 11.29 -2.29 4.95
CA VAL A 39 12.31 -3.04 5.70
C VAL A 39 11.70 -4.16 6.55
N GLU A 40 10.60 -3.89 7.25
CA GLU A 40 10.02 -4.81 8.24
C GLU A 40 8.74 -5.53 7.76
N CYS A 41 8.11 -5.02 6.70
CA CYS A 41 6.83 -5.51 6.20
C CYS A 41 6.70 -5.41 4.68
N VAL A 42 5.69 -6.10 4.12
CA VAL A 42 5.22 -5.86 2.76
C VAL A 42 3.75 -5.51 2.81
N LEU A 43 3.40 -4.30 2.39
CA LEU A 43 2.01 -3.89 2.24
C LEU A 43 1.44 -4.44 0.94
N HIS A 44 0.34 -5.16 1.05
CA HIS A 44 -0.46 -5.65 -0.06
C HIS A 44 -1.69 -4.75 -0.20
N VAL A 45 -1.92 -4.22 -1.39
CA VAL A 45 -3.07 -3.38 -1.72
C VAL A 45 -3.91 -4.10 -2.77
N PHE A 46 -5.19 -4.32 -2.47
CA PHE A 46 -6.10 -5.07 -3.32
C PHE A 46 -7.12 -4.11 -3.93
N LEU A 47 -7.01 -3.96 -5.25
CA LEU A 47 -7.93 -3.15 -6.03
C LEU A 47 -8.92 -4.04 -6.75
N TYR A 48 -10.20 -3.72 -6.66
CA TYR A 48 -11.28 -4.42 -7.35
C TYR A 48 -11.98 -3.47 -8.31
N GLU A 49 -12.50 -4.01 -9.40
CA GLU A 49 -13.27 -3.23 -10.34
C GLU A 49 -14.64 -2.86 -9.73
N GLU A 50 -14.95 -1.57 -9.72
CA GLU A 50 -16.20 -0.97 -9.30
C GLU A 50 -16.57 0.11 -10.32
N ASP A 51 -17.74 -0.01 -10.95
CA ASP A 51 -18.23 0.91 -11.99
C ASP A 51 -17.23 1.17 -13.15
N GLY A 52 -16.47 0.13 -13.54
CA GLY A 52 -15.49 0.20 -14.63
C GLY A 52 -14.15 0.82 -14.24
N ALA A 53 -13.89 1.04 -12.94
CA ALA A 53 -12.63 1.53 -12.41
C ALA A 53 -12.12 0.69 -11.24
N TYR A 54 -10.82 0.46 -11.17
CA TYR A 54 -10.22 -0.25 -10.04
C TYR A 54 -10.06 0.66 -8.83
N ARG A 55 -10.63 0.25 -7.68
CA ARG A 55 -10.52 0.95 -6.40
C ARG A 55 -10.04 0.00 -5.30
N VAL A 56 -9.26 0.54 -4.37
CA VAL A 56 -8.82 -0.20 -3.19
C VAL A 56 -10.04 -0.57 -2.34
N GLN A 57 -10.25 -1.86 -2.13
CA GLN A 57 -11.25 -2.34 -1.17
C GLN A 57 -10.62 -2.99 0.06
N HIS A 58 -9.34 -3.37 -0.03
CA HIS A 58 -8.62 -3.97 1.08
C HIS A 58 -7.12 -3.69 0.99
N TYR A 59 -6.46 -3.66 2.15
CA TYR A 59 -5.01 -3.69 2.25
C TYR A 59 -4.60 -4.39 3.55
N GLU A 60 -3.49 -5.12 3.50
CA GLU A 60 -2.91 -5.80 4.66
C GLU A 60 -1.39 -5.72 4.63
N ALA A 61 -0.77 -5.60 5.80
CA ALA A 61 0.68 -5.75 5.92
C ALA A 61 1.02 -7.20 6.28
N ARG A 62 2.06 -7.72 5.63
CA ARG A 62 2.71 -8.96 6.05
C ARG A 62 4.07 -8.65 6.61
N PHE A 63 4.24 -8.89 7.91
CA PHE A 63 5.48 -8.64 8.61
C PHE A 63 6.47 -9.78 8.43
N ARG A 64 7.76 -9.44 8.44
CA ARG A 64 8.84 -10.42 8.44
C ARG A 64 8.87 -11.14 9.78
N GLU A 65 9.41 -12.36 9.80
CA GLU A 65 9.56 -13.12 11.04
C GLU A 65 10.31 -12.30 12.11
N GLY A 66 9.76 -12.27 13.33
CA GLY A 66 10.28 -11.46 14.43
C GLY A 66 9.70 -10.04 14.53
N TYR A 67 8.86 -9.62 13.58
CA TYR A 67 8.08 -8.39 13.64
C TYR A 67 6.59 -8.73 13.75
N ASP A 68 5.88 -8.00 14.61
CA ASP A 68 4.43 -8.06 14.77
C ASP A 68 3.94 -6.65 15.10
N ASP A 69 3.21 -6.05 14.17
CA ASP A 69 2.70 -4.68 14.30
C ASP A 69 1.38 -4.54 13.51
N ALA A 70 0.72 -3.40 13.65
CA ALA A 70 -0.50 -3.10 12.91
C ALA A 70 -0.20 -2.76 11.45
N THR A 71 -1.12 -3.09 10.53
CA THR A 71 -1.02 -2.71 9.11
C THR A 71 -0.78 -1.20 8.93
N GLU A 72 -1.39 -0.38 9.80
CA GLU A 72 -1.25 1.07 9.83
C GLU A 72 0.19 1.51 10.09
N ALA A 73 0.98 0.76 10.87
CA ALA A 73 2.39 1.07 11.11
C ALA A 73 3.22 0.90 9.84
N CYS A 74 2.99 -0.20 9.11
CA CYS A 74 3.61 -0.44 7.81
C CYS A 74 3.25 0.65 6.79
N LEU A 75 1.97 0.99 6.71
CA LEU A 75 1.47 2.04 5.82
C LEU A 75 2.07 3.42 6.16
N SER A 76 2.13 3.78 7.45
CA SER A 76 2.70 5.06 7.89
C SER A 76 4.17 5.21 7.49
N ARG A 77 4.96 4.13 7.49
CA ARG A 77 6.36 4.15 7.06
C ARG A 77 6.47 4.37 5.56
N LEU A 78 5.72 3.62 4.76
CA LEU A 78 5.68 3.80 3.30
C LEU A 78 5.30 5.24 2.91
N VAL A 79 4.30 5.83 3.58
CA VAL A 79 3.91 7.23 3.37
C VAL A 79 5.03 8.20 3.77
N SER A 80 5.76 7.91 4.84
CA SER A 80 6.87 8.75 5.30
C SER A 80 8.05 8.67 4.35
N ASP A 81 8.46 7.46 3.97
CA ASP A 81 9.54 7.18 3.03
C ASP A 81 9.30 7.83 1.66
N HIS A 82 8.05 7.86 1.18
CA HIS A 82 7.71 8.53 -0.08
C HIS A 82 7.75 10.06 0.03
N LYS A 83 7.44 10.63 1.19
CA LYS A 83 7.46 12.08 1.44
C LYS A 83 8.88 12.62 1.64
N GLU A 84 9.82 11.80 2.11
CA GLU A 84 11.22 12.20 2.25
C GLU A 84 11.89 12.27 0.86
N PRO A 85 12.41 13.44 0.44
CA PRO A 85 13.21 13.53 -0.77
C PRO A 85 14.44 12.62 -0.65
N LEU A 86 14.79 11.99 -1.77
CA LEU A 86 15.89 11.04 -1.94
C LEU A 86 17.27 11.67 -1.59
N ASP A 87 17.58 11.82 -0.31
CA ASP A 87 18.89 12.23 0.24
C ASP A 87 19.44 11.11 1.15
N ARG A 88 19.56 9.90 0.60
CA ARG A 88 20.23 8.76 1.24
C ARG A 88 21.13 7.99 0.30
#